data_AF-A0A0M8SZF5-F1
#
_entry.id   AF-A0A0M8SZF5-F1
#
_cell.length_a   1.000
_cell.length_b   1.000
_cell.length_c   1.000
_cell.angle_alpha   90.00
_cell.angle_beta   90.00
_cell.angle_gamma   90.00
#
_symmetry.space_group_name_H-M   'P 1'
#
loop_
_entity.id
_entity.type
_entity.pdbx_description
1 polymer ?
#
loop_
_entity_poly.entity_id
_entity_poly.type
_entity_poly.pdbx_seq_one_letter_code
_entity_poly.pdbx_strand_id
1 'polypeptide(L)'
;MTTYSKWGGTRAALARAEDRQAAETIPAAGPAPVAPAAVPELGTPEHIEALADAETAQAARDLEAIEERVINGDESVTPEQVEQVRGLARFAHLRREAAARKAEAQREREAEERRVATLAEAQRLMDAAPKSAVYEKLAAAQQAVKELREAIHAYNHGARAAFDTLAGTPEVAPAPFDPSIPNPIGFGYGYPMGQPALWLDGVNVLTLDENGIVKRSLHQA
;
A
#
# COMPACT_ATOMS: atom_id res chain seq x y z
N MET A 1 -23.79 -24.23 55.30
CA MET A 1 -23.67 -22.76 55.26
C MET A 1 -22.22 -22.43 54.92
N THR A 2 -21.91 -22.25 53.63
CA THR A 2 -20.59 -21.81 53.16
C THR A 2 -20.81 -20.94 51.93
N THR A 3 -20.15 -19.79 51.94
CA THR A 3 -20.46 -18.58 51.19
C THR A 3 -20.08 -18.63 49.71
N TYR A 4 -20.97 -18.07 48.89
CA TYR A 4 -20.80 -17.72 47.48
C TYR A 4 -19.73 -16.63 47.33
N SER A 5 -18.66 -16.89 46.56
CA SER A 5 -17.62 -15.91 46.27
C SER A 5 -17.26 -15.92 44.78
N LYS A 6 -17.68 -14.84 44.10
CA LYS A 6 -16.85 -14.01 43.23
C LYS A 6 -16.24 -14.66 41.98
N TRP A 7 -16.98 -14.62 40.87
CA TRP A 7 -16.42 -14.56 39.50
C TRP A 7 -16.82 -13.23 38.84
N GLY A 8 -16.19 -12.15 39.29
CA GLY A 8 -16.08 -10.91 38.55
C GLY A 8 -14.65 -10.82 38.03
N GLY A 9 -14.43 -11.07 36.74
CA GLY A 9 -13.06 -11.09 36.23
C GLY A 9 -12.85 -11.42 34.76
N THR A 10 -13.63 -10.86 33.82
CA THR A 10 -13.26 -10.93 32.38
C THR A 10 -13.79 -9.77 31.52
N ARG A 11 -14.31 -8.67 32.09
CA ARG A 11 -14.64 -7.47 31.29
C ARG A 11 -13.53 -6.42 31.19
N ALA A 12 -12.46 -6.54 31.97
CA ALA A 12 -11.32 -5.61 31.91
C ALA A 12 -10.23 -6.00 30.88
N ALA A 13 -10.31 -7.18 30.27
CA ALA A 13 -9.35 -7.63 29.27
C ALA A 13 -9.76 -7.25 27.83
N LEU A 14 -11.05 -7.01 27.56
CA LEU A 14 -11.50 -6.53 26.24
C LEU A 14 -11.22 -5.04 26.01
N ALA A 15 -11.21 -4.21 27.06
CA ALA A 15 -10.96 -2.77 26.92
C ALA A 15 -9.50 -2.39 26.62
N ARG A 16 -8.55 -3.35 26.55
CA ARG A 16 -7.15 -3.09 26.14
C ARG A 16 -6.81 -3.63 24.75
N ALA A 17 -7.71 -4.37 24.11
CA ALA A 17 -7.52 -4.85 22.75
C ALA A 17 -8.01 -3.80 21.72
N GLU A 18 -8.99 -2.96 22.08
CA GLU A 18 -9.51 -1.92 21.20
C GLU A 18 -8.58 -0.69 21.07
N ASP A 19 -7.68 -0.46 22.03
CA ASP A 19 -6.71 0.65 21.98
C ASP A 19 -5.48 0.37 21.08
N ARG A 20 -5.29 -0.86 20.56
CA ARG A 20 -4.18 -1.18 19.64
C ARG A 20 -4.55 -1.12 18.16
N GLN A 21 -5.84 -1.06 17.80
CA GLN A 21 -6.28 -0.91 16.41
C GLN A 21 -6.35 0.55 15.93
N ALA A 22 -6.04 1.53 16.80
CA ALA A 22 -6.08 2.95 16.46
C ALA A 22 -4.78 3.53 15.88
N ALA A 23 -3.74 2.73 15.60
CA ALA A 23 -2.40 3.25 15.31
C ALA A 23 -1.71 2.80 14.02
N GLU A 24 -2.41 2.14 13.09
CA GLU A 24 -1.84 1.81 11.77
C GLU A 24 -2.74 2.30 10.63
N THR A 25 -3.21 3.53 10.77
CA THR A 25 -3.62 4.34 9.62
C THR A 25 -2.37 4.54 8.78
N ILE A 26 -2.24 3.77 7.68
CA ILE A 26 -1.31 4.11 6.60
C ILE A 26 -1.61 5.57 6.27
N PRO A 27 -0.70 6.51 6.52
CA PRO A 27 -0.98 7.92 6.26
C PRO A 27 -1.30 8.01 4.78
N ALA A 28 -2.55 8.42 4.47
CA ALA A 28 -2.91 8.82 3.13
C ALA A 28 -1.80 9.76 2.66
N ALA A 29 -1.13 9.40 1.57
CA ALA A 29 -0.07 10.21 0.99
C ALA A 29 -0.60 11.64 0.91
N GLY A 30 -0.08 12.50 1.80
CA GLY A 30 -0.52 13.88 1.88
C GLY A 30 -0.38 14.51 0.49
N PRO A 31 -1.22 15.51 0.15
CA PRO A 31 -1.10 16.19 -1.13
C PRO A 31 0.37 16.56 -1.32
N ALA A 32 0.95 16.10 -2.44
CA ALA A 32 2.35 16.31 -2.74
C ALA A 32 2.68 17.78 -2.47
N PRO A 33 3.76 18.08 -1.70
CA PRO A 33 4.09 19.45 -1.34
C PRO A 33 4.10 20.29 -2.61
N VAL A 34 3.21 21.28 -2.65
CA VAL A 34 3.16 22.24 -3.74
C VAL A 34 4.51 22.92 -3.74
N ALA A 35 5.34 22.60 -4.73
CA ALA A 35 6.71 23.09 -4.79
C ALA A 35 6.69 24.61 -4.67
N PRO A 36 7.45 25.21 -3.75
CA PRO A 36 7.53 26.67 -3.65
C PRO A 36 7.95 27.22 -5.00
N ALA A 37 7.29 28.29 -5.45
CA ALA A 37 7.62 28.97 -6.71
C ALA A 37 9.12 29.26 -6.72
N ALA A 38 9.86 28.52 -7.57
CA ALA A 38 11.30 28.57 -7.60
C ALA A 38 11.75 29.98 -7.96
N VAL A 39 12.49 30.63 -7.06
CA VAL A 39 13.35 31.76 -7.42
C VAL A 39 14.18 31.30 -8.61
N PRO A 40 14.30 32.07 -9.70
CA PRO A 40 15.04 31.63 -10.88
C PRO A 40 16.49 31.35 -10.48
N GLU A 41 16.81 30.07 -10.31
CA GLU A 41 18.16 29.64 -10.00
C GLU A 41 19.03 29.98 -11.20
N LEU A 42 20.08 30.78 -10.95
CA LEU A 42 21.06 31.14 -11.96
C LEU A 42 21.70 29.85 -12.48
N GLY A 43 21.30 29.42 -13.69
CA GLY A 43 21.84 28.23 -14.35
C GLY A 43 20.84 27.13 -14.69
N THR A 44 19.53 27.33 -14.54
CA THR A 44 18.56 26.39 -15.13
C THR A 44 18.60 26.46 -16.68
N PRO A 45 18.22 25.38 -17.38
CA PRO A 45 18.08 25.40 -18.84
C PRO A 45 17.24 26.57 -19.36
N GLU A 46 16.16 26.89 -18.66
CA GLU A 46 15.23 27.98 -19.00
C GLU A 46 15.90 29.36 -18.85
N HIS A 47 16.73 29.54 -17.82
CA HIS A 47 17.48 30.77 -17.61
C HIS A 47 18.55 30.99 -18.71
N ILE A 48 19.23 29.91 -19.12
CA ILE A 48 20.26 29.94 -20.18
C ILE A 48 19.64 30.33 -21.53
N GLU A 49 18.50 29.75 -21.88
CA GLU A 49 17.77 30.07 -23.11
C GLU A 49 17.23 31.51 -23.06
N ALA A 50 16.60 31.92 -21.95
CA ALA A 50 16.06 33.27 -21.78
C ALA A 50 17.12 34.38 -21.92
N LEU A 51 18.32 34.16 -21.36
CA LEU A 51 19.42 35.12 -21.50
C LEU A 51 19.89 35.24 -22.95
N ALA A 52 20.03 34.12 -23.66
CA ALA A 52 20.49 34.13 -25.05
C ALA A 52 19.44 34.68 -26.03
N ASP A 53 18.16 34.46 -25.74
CA ASP A 53 17.04 35.09 -26.45
C ASP A 53 17.05 36.61 -26.27
N ALA A 54 17.27 37.10 -25.04
CA ALA A 54 17.37 38.53 -24.76
C ALA A 54 18.57 39.18 -25.48
N GLU A 55 19.74 38.54 -25.47
CA GLU A 55 20.93 38.99 -26.22
C GLU A 55 20.66 39.04 -27.73
N THR A 56 20.00 38.02 -28.29
CA THR A 56 19.66 37.98 -29.72
C THR A 56 18.66 39.06 -30.10
N ALA A 57 17.61 39.26 -29.29
CA ALA A 57 16.61 40.30 -29.51
C ALA A 57 17.22 41.71 -29.42
N GLN A 58 18.19 41.93 -28.52
CA GLN A 58 18.89 43.20 -28.45
C GLN A 58 19.74 43.44 -29.70
N ALA A 59 20.55 42.47 -30.12
CA ALA A 59 21.41 42.63 -31.29
C ALA A 59 20.61 42.79 -32.60
N ALA A 60 19.43 42.17 -32.70
CA ALA A 60 18.51 42.37 -33.83
C ALA A 60 17.94 43.80 -33.87
N ARG A 61 17.52 44.35 -32.72
CA ARG A 61 17.06 45.74 -32.60
C ARG A 61 18.15 46.74 -32.94
N ASP A 62 19.38 46.49 -32.50
CA ASP A 62 20.52 47.35 -32.79
C ASP A 62 20.85 47.37 -34.29
N LEU A 63 20.71 46.21 -34.97
CA LEU A 63 20.88 46.12 -36.43
C LEU A 63 19.78 46.87 -37.18
N GLU A 64 18.52 46.63 -36.83
CA GLU A 64 17.36 47.31 -37.44
C GLU A 64 17.48 48.84 -37.30
N ALA A 65 17.85 49.33 -36.11
CA ALA A 65 18.02 50.76 -35.87
C ALA A 65 19.13 51.40 -36.73
N ILE A 66 20.24 50.69 -36.98
CA ILE A 66 21.31 51.18 -37.86
C ILE A 66 20.85 51.15 -39.32
N GLU A 67 20.17 50.08 -39.76
CA GLU A 67 19.66 49.96 -41.13
C GLU A 67 18.63 51.05 -41.44
N GLU A 68 17.73 51.37 -40.51
CA GLU A 68 16.78 52.48 -40.64
C GLU A 68 17.49 53.84 -40.77
N ARG A 69 18.56 54.10 -39.99
CA ARG A 69 19.34 55.35 -40.11
C ARG A 69 19.96 55.49 -41.50
N VAL A 70 20.50 54.41 -42.07
CA VAL A 70 21.04 54.39 -43.43
C VAL A 70 19.94 54.68 -44.46
N ILE A 71 18.77 54.03 -44.34
CA ILE A 71 17.61 54.25 -45.24
C ILE A 71 17.13 55.71 -45.19
N ASN A 72 17.17 56.33 -44.02
CA ASN A 72 16.78 57.72 -43.81
C ASN A 72 17.84 58.74 -44.27
N GLY A 73 18.98 58.28 -44.80
CA GLY A 73 20.02 59.15 -45.34
C GLY A 73 20.97 59.75 -44.30
N ASP A 74 21.16 59.10 -43.15
CA ASP A 74 22.14 59.52 -42.15
C ASP A 74 23.58 59.25 -42.64
N GLU A 75 24.24 60.28 -43.17
CA GLU A 75 25.61 60.21 -43.69
C GLU A 75 26.69 59.95 -42.61
N SER A 76 26.33 60.00 -41.32
CA SER A 76 27.26 59.68 -40.23
C SER A 76 27.46 58.17 -40.02
N VAL A 77 26.57 57.35 -40.60
CA VAL A 77 26.67 55.89 -40.52
C VAL A 77 27.66 55.38 -41.56
N THR A 78 28.68 54.64 -41.11
CA THR A 78 29.69 54.08 -42.02
C THR A 78 29.39 52.62 -42.36
N PRO A 79 29.83 52.12 -43.53
CA PRO A 79 29.71 50.69 -43.88
C PRO A 79 30.31 49.76 -42.82
N GLU A 80 31.42 50.16 -42.18
CA GLU A 80 32.07 49.39 -41.13
C GLU A 80 31.19 49.23 -39.89
N GLN A 81 30.40 50.25 -39.53
CA GLN A 81 29.44 50.17 -38.42
C GLN A 81 28.32 49.18 -38.71
N VAL A 82 27.80 49.17 -39.95
CA VAL A 82 26.77 48.21 -40.39
C VAL A 82 27.31 46.78 -40.33
N GLU A 83 28.51 46.54 -40.86
CA GLU A 83 29.11 45.20 -40.82
C GLU A 83 29.45 44.77 -39.39
N GLN A 84 29.89 45.68 -38.52
CA GLN A 84 30.14 45.38 -37.11
C GLN A 84 28.86 44.91 -36.42
N VAL A 85 27.74 45.63 -36.58
CA VAL A 85 26.48 45.25 -35.93
C VAL A 85 25.86 44.01 -36.55
N ARG A 86 26.00 43.81 -37.88
CA ARG A 86 25.61 42.55 -38.53
C ARG A 86 26.43 41.36 -37.97
N GLY A 87 27.72 41.56 -37.75
CA GLY A 87 28.60 40.58 -37.10
C GLY A 87 28.15 40.25 -35.68
N LEU A 88 27.79 41.27 -34.88
CA LEU A 88 27.26 41.10 -33.53
C LEU A 88 25.93 40.34 -33.52
N ALA A 89 25.00 40.67 -34.41
CA ALA A 89 23.71 39.98 -34.56
C ALA A 89 23.91 38.51 -34.96
N ARG A 90 24.82 38.24 -35.90
CA ARG A 90 25.17 36.86 -36.29
C ARG A 90 25.79 36.09 -35.13
N PHE A 91 26.68 36.70 -34.37
CA PHE A 91 27.30 36.09 -33.20
C PHE A 91 26.29 35.79 -32.09
N ALA A 92 25.37 36.72 -31.81
CA ALA A 92 24.28 36.52 -30.84
C ALA A 92 23.40 35.32 -31.23
N HIS A 93 23.07 35.18 -32.51
CA HIS A 93 22.33 34.02 -33.02
C HIS A 93 23.07 32.70 -32.78
N LEU A 94 24.38 32.65 -33.06
CA LEU A 94 25.21 31.47 -32.79
C LEU A 94 25.28 31.15 -31.29
N ARG A 95 25.36 32.17 -30.42
CA ARG A 95 25.31 31.99 -28.97
C ARG A 95 23.97 31.44 -28.51
N ARG A 96 22.85 31.87 -29.10
CA ARG A 96 21.52 31.32 -28.85
C ARG A 96 21.42 29.85 -29.22
N GLU A 97 21.92 29.45 -30.40
CA GLU A 97 21.96 28.04 -30.79
C GLU A 97 22.81 27.20 -29.82
N ALA A 98 23.97 27.73 -29.39
CA ALA A 98 24.82 27.06 -28.41
C ALA A 98 24.14 26.96 -27.03
N ALA A 99 23.42 27.99 -26.61
CA ALA A 99 22.64 28.01 -25.37
C ALA A 99 21.52 26.98 -25.39
N ALA A 100 20.75 26.89 -26.49
CA ALA A 100 19.73 25.88 -26.68
C ALA A 100 20.30 24.44 -26.59
N ARG A 101 21.41 24.16 -27.28
CA ARG A 101 22.08 22.84 -27.19
C ARG A 101 22.56 22.52 -25.78
N LYS A 102 23.08 23.52 -25.06
CA LYS A 102 23.53 23.35 -23.67
C LYS A 102 22.35 23.07 -22.74
N ALA A 103 21.26 23.81 -22.90
CA ALA A 103 20.04 23.65 -22.13
C ALA A 103 19.41 22.26 -22.37
N GLU A 104 19.36 21.80 -23.61
CA GLU A 104 18.91 20.45 -23.96
C GLU A 104 19.78 19.36 -23.31
N ALA A 105 21.10 19.45 -23.43
CA ALA A 105 22.01 18.50 -22.81
C ALA A 105 21.89 18.47 -21.27
N GLN A 106 21.58 19.62 -20.64
CA GLN A 106 21.33 19.69 -19.20
C GLN A 106 20.00 19.03 -18.83
N ARG A 107 18.92 19.29 -19.58
CA ARG A 107 17.62 18.62 -19.39
C ARG A 107 17.73 17.10 -19.51
N GLU A 108 18.49 16.61 -20.48
CA GLU A 108 18.73 15.17 -20.66
C GLU A 108 19.44 14.54 -19.45
N ARG A 109 20.48 15.21 -18.94
CA ARG A 109 21.21 14.76 -17.74
C ARG A 109 20.32 14.74 -16.51
N GLU A 110 19.57 15.81 -16.26
CA GLU A 110 18.64 15.88 -15.13
C GLU A 110 17.54 14.82 -15.25
N ALA A 111 17.06 14.53 -16.48
CA ALA A 111 16.09 13.48 -16.70
C ALA A 111 16.65 12.08 -16.40
N GLU A 112 17.89 11.79 -16.82
CA GLU A 112 18.55 10.52 -16.51
C GLU A 112 18.84 10.39 -15.01
N GLU A 113 19.31 11.45 -14.34
CA GLU A 113 19.51 11.46 -12.89
C GLU A 113 18.21 11.19 -12.13
N ARG A 114 17.11 11.86 -12.52
CA ARG A 114 15.78 11.61 -11.95
C ARG A 114 15.33 10.17 -12.21
N ARG A 115 15.57 9.64 -13.40
CA ARG A 115 15.23 8.25 -13.75
C ARG A 115 16.00 7.25 -12.88
N VAL A 116 17.32 7.42 -12.76
CA VAL A 116 18.17 6.57 -11.91
C VAL A 116 17.73 6.63 -10.45
N ALA A 117 17.49 7.84 -9.92
CA ALA A 117 17.01 8.01 -8.55
C ALA A 117 15.65 7.35 -8.31
N THR A 118 14.72 7.50 -9.26
CA THR A 118 13.38 6.88 -9.19
C THR A 118 13.47 5.35 -9.24
N LEU A 119 14.32 4.79 -10.10
CA LEU A 119 14.53 3.35 -10.18
C LEU A 119 15.17 2.79 -8.90
N ALA A 120 16.16 3.49 -8.35
CA ALA A 120 16.79 3.11 -7.09
C ALA A 120 15.79 3.12 -5.92
N GLU A 121 14.92 4.12 -5.86
CA GLU A 121 13.88 4.19 -4.83
C GLU A 121 12.82 3.11 -5.01
N ALA A 122 12.38 2.84 -6.24
CA ALA A 122 11.45 1.75 -6.53
C ALA A 122 12.05 0.39 -6.11
N GLN A 123 13.33 0.15 -6.40
CA GLN A 123 14.04 -1.06 -5.98
C GLN A 123 14.11 -1.15 -4.44
N ARG A 124 14.47 -0.05 -3.76
CA ARG A 124 14.50 0.02 -2.29
C ARG A 124 13.15 -0.34 -1.67
N LEU A 125 12.05 0.16 -2.24
CA LEU A 125 10.69 -0.15 -1.78
C LEU A 125 10.34 -1.62 -1.99
N MET A 126 10.74 -2.22 -3.11
CA MET A 126 10.54 -3.64 -3.39
C MET A 126 11.37 -4.54 -2.46
N ASP A 127 12.60 -4.13 -2.12
CA ASP A 127 13.48 -4.86 -1.22
C ASP A 127 13.03 -4.79 0.24
N ALA A 128 12.33 -3.72 0.64
CA ALA A 128 11.78 -3.57 1.99
C ALA A 128 10.66 -4.57 2.31
N ALA A 129 9.95 -5.06 1.29
CA ALA A 129 8.86 -6.02 1.43
C ALA A 129 9.03 -7.16 0.40
N PRO A 130 10.03 -8.03 0.58
CA PRO A 130 10.36 -9.02 -0.41
C PRO A 130 9.23 -10.05 -0.53
N LYS A 131 8.96 -10.46 -1.77
CA LYS A 131 7.94 -11.47 -2.09
C LYS A 131 8.15 -12.79 -1.34
N SER A 132 9.39 -13.14 -1.01
CA SER A 132 9.71 -14.32 -0.19
C SER A 132 9.09 -14.26 1.20
N ALA A 133 9.09 -13.10 1.86
CA ALA A 133 8.46 -12.94 3.17
C ALA A 133 6.95 -13.22 3.11
N VAL A 134 6.28 -12.81 2.04
CA VAL A 134 4.86 -13.15 1.81
C VAL A 134 4.66 -14.65 1.67
N TYR A 135 5.54 -15.32 0.93
CA TYR A 135 5.46 -16.79 0.77
C TYR A 135 5.75 -17.56 2.05
N GLU A 136 6.66 -17.08 2.90
CA GLU A 136 6.89 -17.65 4.23
C GLU A 136 5.65 -17.54 5.11
N LYS A 137 4.98 -16.37 5.12
CA LYS A 137 3.72 -16.19 5.85
C LYS A 137 2.60 -17.07 5.31
N LEU A 138 2.52 -17.21 3.98
CA LEU A 138 1.56 -18.11 3.34
C LEU A 138 1.79 -19.57 3.74
N ALA A 139 3.05 -20.03 3.73
CA ALA A 139 3.40 -21.38 4.15
C ALA A 139 3.04 -21.63 5.63
N ALA A 140 3.32 -20.66 6.51
CA ALA A 140 2.93 -20.73 7.92
C ALA A 140 1.41 -20.80 8.09
N ALA A 141 0.65 -20.00 7.34
CA ALA A 141 -0.81 -20.03 7.36
C ALA A 141 -1.38 -21.38 6.87
N GLN A 142 -0.81 -21.94 5.80
CA GLN A 142 -1.19 -23.26 5.29
C GLN A 142 -0.95 -24.37 6.33
N GLN A 143 0.20 -24.31 7.01
CA GLN A 143 0.53 -25.26 8.08
C GLN A 143 -0.43 -25.13 9.26
N ALA A 144 -0.76 -23.91 9.69
CA ALA A 144 -1.74 -23.68 10.76
C ALA A 144 -3.15 -24.20 10.40
N VAL A 145 -3.60 -24.01 9.16
CA VAL A 145 -4.89 -24.57 8.69
C VAL A 145 -4.85 -26.10 8.69
N LYS A 146 -3.72 -26.70 8.31
CA LYS A 146 -3.55 -28.16 8.35
C LYS A 146 -3.66 -28.69 9.78
N GLU A 147 -2.95 -28.08 10.74
CA GLU A 147 -2.99 -28.46 12.15
C GLU A 147 -4.40 -28.31 12.74
N LEU A 148 -5.11 -27.23 12.40
CA LEU A 148 -6.51 -27.03 12.80
C LEU A 148 -7.42 -28.15 12.30
N ARG A 149 -7.27 -28.57 11.02
CA ARG A 149 -8.03 -29.68 10.45
C ARG A 149 -7.74 -30.99 11.18
N GLU A 150 -6.47 -31.29 11.43
CA GLU A 150 -6.07 -32.49 12.18
C GLU A 150 -6.68 -32.51 13.58
N ALA A 151 -6.69 -31.37 14.29
CA ALA A 151 -7.34 -31.26 15.59
C ALA A 151 -8.87 -31.46 15.52
N ILE A 152 -9.54 -30.91 14.50
CA ILE A 152 -10.98 -31.11 14.27
C ILE A 152 -11.30 -32.58 13.98
N HIS A 153 -10.50 -33.24 13.15
CA HIS A 153 -10.67 -34.66 12.88
C HIS A 153 -10.46 -35.52 14.12
N ALA A 154 -9.40 -35.24 14.90
CA ALA A 154 -9.13 -35.94 16.16
C ALA A 154 -10.28 -35.76 17.15
N TYR A 155 -10.81 -34.54 17.27
CA TYR A 155 -11.98 -34.24 18.09
C TYR A 155 -13.21 -35.02 17.61
N ASN A 156 -13.56 -34.93 16.33
CA ASN A 156 -14.74 -35.60 15.76
C ASN A 156 -14.66 -37.12 15.92
N HIS A 157 -13.46 -37.69 15.75
CA HIS A 157 -13.21 -39.10 16.01
C HIS A 157 -13.44 -39.46 17.49
N GLY A 158 -12.90 -38.66 18.42
CA GLY A 158 -13.09 -38.85 19.86
C GLY A 158 -14.55 -38.73 20.30
N ALA A 159 -15.25 -37.70 19.81
CA ALA A 159 -16.67 -37.49 20.07
C ALA A 159 -17.52 -38.66 19.52
N ARG A 160 -17.19 -39.15 18.32
CA ARG A 160 -17.87 -40.32 17.75
C ARG A 160 -17.64 -41.59 18.56
N ALA A 161 -16.39 -41.87 18.94
CA ALA A 161 -16.06 -43.03 19.78
C ALA A 161 -16.75 -42.96 21.15
N ALA A 162 -16.84 -41.77 21.76
CA ALA A 162 -17.59 -41.56 22.98
C ALA A 162 -19.09 -41.84 22.80
N PHE A 163 -19.69 -41.34 21.70
CA PHE A 163 -21.07 -41.65 21.34
C PHE A 163 -21.30 -43.16 21.19
N ASP A 164 -20.45 -43.84 20.41
CA ASP A 164 -20.59 -45.28 20.15
C ASP A 164 -20.41 -46.10 21.44
N THR A 165 -19.54 -45.65 22.36
CA THR A 165 -19.36 -46.27 23.69
C THR A 165 -20.63 -46.15 24.55
N LEU A 166 -21.20 -44.95 24.63
CA LEU A 166 -22.45 -44.73 25.39
C LEU A 166 -23.62 -45.49 24.78
N ALA A 167 -23.77 -45.42 23.44
CA ALA A 167 -24.84 -46.11 22.73
C ALA A 167 -24.75 -47.64 22.81
N GLY A 168 -23.54 -48.18 22.94
CA GLY A 168 -23.30 -49.61 23.12
C GLY A 168 -23.44 -50.10 24.58
N THR A 169 -23.63 -49.20 25.56
CA THR A 169 -23.71 -49.54 26.98
C THR A 169 -25.18 -49.60 27.43
N PRO A 170 -25.77 -50.80 27.67
CA PRO A 170 -27.21 -50.94 27.96
C PRO A 170 -27.70 -50.17 29.19
N GLU A 171 -26.82 -49.91 30.16
CA GLU A 171 -27.12 -49.20 31.40
C GLU A 171 -27.27 -47.69 31.20
N VAL A 172 -26.78 -47.14 30.08
CA VAL A 172 -26.90 -45.72 29.75
C VAL A 172 -28.08 -45.56 28.79
N ALA A 173 -29.22 -45.08 29.31
CA ALA A 173 -30.36 -44.77 28.45
C ALA A 173 -30.07 -43.53 27.58
N PRO A 174 -30.56 -43.51 26.32
CA PRO A 174 -30.47 -42.30 25.49
C PRO A 174 -31.28 -41.18 26.13
N ALA A 175 -30.76 -39.95 26.07
CA ALA A 175 -31.47 -38.77 26.49
C ALA A 175 -32.77 -38.63 25.66
N PRO A 176 -33.92 -38.41 26.32
CA PRO A 176 -35.17 -38.21 25.61
C PRO A 176 -35.06 -36.97 24.71
N PHE A 177 -35.51 -37.10 23.47
CA PHE A 177 -35.66 -35.96 22.57
C PHE A 177 -37.11 -35.49 22.62
N ASP A 178 -37.32 -34.32 23.20
CA ASP A 178 -38.57 -33.57 23.15
C ASP A 178 -38.23 -32.12 22.77
N PRO A 179 -38.72 -31.61 21.61
CA PRO A 179 -38.48 -30.23 21.20
C PRO A 179 -38.95 -29.17 22.21
N SER A 180 -39.84 -29.54 23.13
CA SER A 180 -40.37 -28.66 24.19
C SER A 180 -39.56 -28.70 25.48
N ILE A 181 -38.65 -29.67 25.64
CA ILE A 181 -37.80 -29.82 26.82
C ILE A 181 -36.42 -29.22 26.51
N PRO A 182 -35.82 -28.45 27.43
CA PRO A 182 -34.44 -27.99 27.29
C PRO A 182 -33.50 -29.16 27.03
N ASN A 183 -32.47 -28.96 26.21
CA ASN A 183 -31.45 -29.97 25.98
C ASN A 183 -30.88 -30.47 27.32
N PRO A 184 -30.54 -31.77 27.42
CA PRO A 184 -30.06 -32.36 28.66
C PRO A 184 -28.84 -31.59 29.20
N ILE A 185 -28.88 -31.26 30.49
CA ILE A 185 -27.77 -30.67 31.23
C ILE A 185 -26.85 -31.82 31.67
N GLY A 186 -25.55 -31.70 31.41
CA GLY A 186 -24.56 -32.77 31.63
C GLY A 186 -24.15 -33.49 30.34
N PHE A 187 -23.47 -34.63 30.50
CA PHE A 187 -22.93 -35.44 29.41
C PHE A 187 -23.87 -36.62 29.09
N GLY A 188 -24.24 -36.78 27.82
CA GLY A 188 -25.14 -37.87 27.39
C GLY A 188 -25.22 -38.02 25.87
N TYR A 189 -25.98 -39.00 25.39
CA TYR A 189 -26.19 -39.25 23.97
C TYR A 189 -27.68 -39.38 23.64
N GLY A 190 -28.06 -39.22 22.38
CA GLY A 190 -29.45 -39.42 21.94
C GLY A 190 -29.61 -39.38 20.42
N TYR A 191 -30.86 -39.41 19.96
CA TYR A 191 -31.20 -39.44 18.54
C TYR A 191 -32.22 -38.36 18.14
N PRO A 192 -31.90 -37.05 18.29
CA PRO A 192 -32.79 -35.99 17.85
C PRO A 192 -33.12 -36.15 16.37
N MET A 193 -34.40 -36.26 16.04
CA MET A 193 -34.88 -36.51 14.67
C MET A 193 -34.23 -37.74 13.99
N GLY A 194 -33.87 -38.76 14.78
CA GLY A 194 -33.20 -39.98 14.29
C GLY A 194 -31.72 -39.81 13.95
N GLN A 195 -31.12 -38.64 14.17
CA GLN A 195 -29.70 -38.39 13.95
C GLN A 195 -28.92 -38.55 15.25
N PRO A 196 -27.72 -39.17 15.25
CA PRO A 196 -26.92 -39.28 16.46
C PRO A 196 -26.55 -37.89 16.99
N ALA A 197 -26.65 -37.72 18.30
CA ALA A 197 -26.17 -36.54 18.99
C ALA A 197 -25.44 -36.93 20.28
N LEU A 198 -24.35 -36.20 20.56
CA LEU A 198 -23.63 -36.25 21.81
C LEU A 198 -23.83 -34.88 22.47
N TRP A 199 -24.35 -34.88 23.69
CA TRP A 199 -24.66 -33.67 24.43
C TRP A 199 -23.62 -33.44 25.52
N LEU A 200 -23.17 -32.20 25.64
CA LEU A 200 -22.41 -31.71 26.78
C LEU A 200 -23.01 -30.36 27.19
N ASP A 201 -23.61 -30.33 28.37
CA ASP A 201 -24.21 -29.13 28.97
C ASP A 201 -25.18 -28.42 28.02
N GLY A 202 -26.06 -29.19 27.39
CA GLY A 202 -27.10 -28.69 26.49
C GLY A 202 -26.63 -28.34 25.07
N VAL A 203 -25.36 -28.57 24.74
CA VAL A 203 -24.80 -28.32 23.39
C VAL A 203 -24.52 -29.65 22.69
N ASN A 204 -24.91 -29.76 21.41
CA ASN A 204 -24.51 -30.90 20.59
C ASN A 204 -23.04 -30.76 20.21
N VAL A 205 -22.24 -31.70 20.68
CA VAL A 205 -20.78 -31.73 20.55
C VAL A 205 -20.28 -32.87 19.65
N LEU A 206 -21.19 -33.59 18.98
CA LEU A 206 -20.83 -34.78 18.20
C LEU A 206 -19.92 -34.46 17.01
N THR A 207 -20.18 -33.35 16.32
CA THR A 207 -19.41 -32.94 15.15
C THR A 207 -19.13 -31.45 15.16
N LEU A 208 -17.88 -31.12 14.85
CA LEU A 208 -17.46 -29.78 14.48
C LEU A 208 -17.48 -29.67 12.94
N ASP A 209 -18.12 -28.62 12.44
CA ASP A 209 -18.10 -28.25 11.02
C ASP A 209 -16.74 -27.66 10.65
N GLU A 210 -15.89 -28.49 10.05
CA GLU A 210 -14.54 -28.13 9.63
C GLU A 210 -14.53 -26.89 8.73
N ASN A 211 -15.37 -26.87 7.70
CA ASN A 211 -15.42 -25.77 6.73
C ASN A 211 -15.89 -24.48 7.40
N GLY A 212 -16.90 -24.58 8.27
CA GLY A 212 -17.40 -23.44 9.04
C GLY A 212 -16.35 -22.87 9.99
N ILE A 213 -15.57 -23.71 10.68
CA ILE A 213 -14.51 -23.28 11.59
C ILE A 213 -13.36 -22.64 10.82
N VAL A 214 -12.85 -23.29 9.78
CA VAL A 214 -11.75 -22.75 8.95
C VAL A 214 -12.17 -21.41 8.32
N LYS A 215 -13.41 -21.31 7.81
CA LYS A 215 -13.92 -20.04 7.25
C LYS A 215 -13.99 -18.94 8.31
N ARG A 216 -14.48 -19.25 9.52
CA ARG A 216 -14.54 -18.26 10.61
C ARG A 216 -13.14 -17.81 11.06
N SER A 217 -12.15 -18.72 11.12
CA SER A 217 -10.78 -18.33 11.47
C SER A 217 -10.13 -17.42 10.43
N LEU A 218 -10.48 -17.56 9.15
CA LEU A 218 -9.99 -16.67 8.09
C LEU A 218 -10.62 -15.26 8.14
N HIS A 219 -11.75 -15.06 8.83
CA HIS A 219 -12.40 -13.76 8.98
C HIS A 219 -12.02 -13.02 10.27
N GLN A 220 -11.42 -13.71 11.23
CA GLN A 220 -11.01 -13.14 12.53
C GLN A 220 -9.52 -12.82 12.62
N ALA A 221 -8.72 -13.29 11.66
CA ALA A 221 -7.30 -12.97 11.50
C ALA A 221 -7.12 -11.71 10.64
#